data_AF-A0A9E5NKW5-F1
#
_entry.id   AF-A0A9E5NKW5-F1
#
_cell.length_a   1.000
_cell.length_b   1.000
_cell.length_c   1.000
_cell.angle_alpha   90.00
_cell.angle_beta   90.00
_cell.angle_gamma   90.00
#
_symmetry.space_group_name_H-M   'P 1'
#
loop_
_entity.id
_entity.type
_entity.pdbx_description
1 polymer ?
#
loop_
_entity_poly.entity_id
_entity_poly.type
_entity_poly.pdbx_seq_one_letter_code
_entity_poly.pdbx_strand_id
1 'polypeptide(L)' 'PDRVFPQTKTEVPEGELELPAFYDTVSTLAQVVPVEYFIPGCPPPVELILKAVEAIASGQLPPVGSTIASEKTLCD' A
#
# COMPACT_ATOMS: atom_id res chain seq x y z
N PRO A 1 -12.13 -25.00 -19.27
CA PRO A 1 -10.78 -24.71 -18.76
C PRO A 1 -10.48 -25.59 -17.54
N ASP A 2 -9.30 -26.22 -17.51
CA ASP A 2 -8.96 -27.40 -16.68
C ASP A 2 -8.88 -27.16 -15.15
N ARG A 3 -9.35 -26.01 -14.67
CA ARG A 3 -9.40 -25.62 -13.24
C ARG A 3 -8.05 -25.78 -12.52
N VAL A 4 -6.96 -25.51 -13.24
CA VAL A 4 -5.62 -25.48 -12.66
C VAL A 4 -5.47 -24.19 -11.84
N PHE A 5 -5.11 -24.35 -10.56
CA PHE A 5 -4.86 -23.24 -9.64
C PHE A 5 -3.34 -23.01 -9.48
N PRO A 6 -2.90 -21.76 -9.28
CA PRO A 6 -1.50 -21.46 -8.96
C PRO A 6 -1.02 -22.26 -7.74
N GLN A 7 0.19 -22.82 -7.81
CA GLN A 7 0.84 -23.53 -6.71
C GLN A 7 2.10 -22.76 -6.28
N THR A 8 2.45 -22.81 -4.99
CA THR A 8 3.69 -22.21 -4.47
C THR A 8 4.93 -22.77 -5.16
N LYS A 9 4.90 -24.02 -5.64
CA LYS A 9 5.97 -24.65 -6.41
C LYS A 9 5.40 -25.31 -7.65
N THR A 10 6.05 -25.11 -8.80
CA THR A 10 5.66 -25.75 -10.08
C THR A 10 6.90 -26.19 -10.85
N GLU A 11 6.96 -27.46 -11.25
CA GLU A 11 8.02 -27.96 -12.11
C GLU A 11 7.72 -27.64 -13.59
N VAL A 12 8.68 -27.04 -14.28
CA VAL A 12 8.67 -26.77 -15.72
C VAL A 12 10.00 -27.22 -16.35
N PRO A 13 10.11 -27.34 -17.69
CA PRO A 13 11.36 -27.76 -18.34
C PRO A 13 12.58 -26.91 -17.98
N GLU A 14 12.37 -25.63 -17.67
CA GLU A 14 13.41 -24.67 -17.27
C GLU A 14 13.82 -24.78 -15.79
N GLY A 15 13.10 -25.54 -14.96
CA GLY A 15 13.39 -25.75 -13.53
C GLY A 15 12.16 -25.71 -12.61
N GLU A 16 12.39 -25.59 -11.30
CA GLU A 16 11.33 -25.34 -10.30
C GLU A 16 11.06 -23.84 -10.20
N LEU A 17 9.79 -23.43 -10.37
CA LEU A 17 9.32 -22.06 -10.13
C LEU A 17 8.71 -21.96 -8.74
N GLU A 18 9.00 -20.87 -8.03
CA GLU A 18 8.42 -20.58 -6.71
C GLU A 18 7.52 -19.32 -6.77
N LEU A 19 6.29 -19.45 -6.27
CA LEU A 19 5.36 -18.35 -6.06
C LEU A 19 5.22 -18.05 -4.57
N PRO A 20 5.05 -16.79 -4.15
CA PRO A 20 4.76 -16.47 -2.75
C PRO A 20 3.50 -17.18 -2.25
N ALA A 21 3.51 -17.60 -0.99
CA ALA A 21 2.32 -18.12 -0.34
C ALA A 21 1.30 -17.00 -0.10
N PHE A 22 0.02 -17.33 -0.24
CA PHE A 22 -1.06 -16.45 0.19
C PHE A 22 -1.17 -16.46 1.72
N TYR A 23 -1.54 -15.31 2.28
CA TYR A 23 -2.04 -15.21 3.64
C TYR A 23 -3.57 -15.40 3.65
N ASP A 24 -4.12 -15.90 4.76
CA ASP A 24 -5.56 -16.06 4.93
C ASP A 24 -6.31 -14.71 5.04
N THR A 25 -5.59 -13.63 5.37
CA THR A 25 -6.15 -12.29 5.55
C THR A 25 -5.21 -11.22 4.97
N VAL A 26 -5.80 -10.09 4.58
CA VAL A 26 -5.03 -8.89 4.23
C VAL A 26 -4.66 -8.12 5.49
N SER A 27 -3.52 -7.45 5.46
CA SER A 27 -3.08 -6.55 6.52
C SER A 27 -2.80 -5.16 5.96
N THR A 28 -3.11 -4.12 6.74
CA THR A 28 -2.66 -2.76 6.41
C THR A 28 -1.15 -2.66 6.66
N LEU A 29 -0.48 -1.71 6.01
CA LEU A 29 0.96 -1.53 6.20
C LEU A 29 1.33 -1.28 7.68
N ALA A 30 0.49 -0.54 8.40
CA ALA A 30 0.65 -0.21 9.81
C ALA A 30 0.53 -1.41 10.76
N GLN A 31 -0.05 -2.53 10.32
CA GLN A 31 -0.10 -3.77 11.10
C GLN A 31 1.20 -4.59 10.99
N VAL A 32 2.00 -4.36 9.94
CA VAL A 32 3.22 -5.12 9.66
C VAL A 32 4.47 -4.31 10.02
N VAL A 33 4.43 -2.99 9.82
CA VAL A 33 5.55 -2.08 10.12
C VAL A 33 5.05 -0.77 10.73
N PRO A 34 5.88 -0.06 11.53
CA PRO A 34 5.56 1.30 11.97
C PRO A 34 5.36 2.23 10.77
N VAL A 35 4.24 2.96 10.74
CA VAL A 35 3.91 3.95 9.71
C VAL A 35 3.74 5.31 10.36
N GLU A 36 4.50 6.30 9.90
CA GLU A 36 4.51 7.65 10.48
C GLU A 36 3.41 8.56 9.91
N TYR A 37 3.06 8.39 8.63
CA TYR A 37 2.11 9.26 7.93
C TYR A 37 1.22 8.46 6.99
N PHE A 38 -0.03 8.92 6.81
CA PHE A 38 -1.00 8.29 5.91
C PHE A 38 -1.49 9.28 4.85
N ILE A 39 -1.66 8.80 3.62
CA ILE A 39 -2.24 9.57 2.50
C ILE A 39 -3.41 8.74 1.94
N PRO A 40 -4.66 9.11 2.26
CA PRO A 40 -5.83 8.32 1.86
C PRO A 40 -6.21 8.55 0.38
N GLY A 41 -6.75 7.52 -0.26
CA GLY A 41 -7.32 7.59 -1.61
C GLY A 41 -7.00 6.35 -2.45
N CYS A 42 -7.80 6.07 -3.47
CA CYS A 42 -7.65 4.91 -4.35
C CYS A 42 -7.86 5.28 -5.85
N PRO A 43 -6.87 5.91 -6.51
CA PRO A 43 -5.63 6.44 -5.94
C PRO A 43 -5.84 7.80 -5.25
N PRO A 44 -4.89 8.26 -4.41
CA PRO A 44 -4.92 9.62 -3.88
C PRO A 44 -4.89 10.67 -5.00
N PRO A 45 -5.56 11.83 -4.83
CA PRO A 45 -5.47 12.93 -5.80
C PRO A 45 -4.04 13.44 -5.99
N VAL A 46 -3.68 13.84 -7.21
CA VAL A 46 -2.31 14.28 -7.56
C VAL A 46 -1.83 15.44 -6.67
N GLU A 47 -2.68 16.45 -6.44
CA GLU A 47 -2.35 17.59 -5.59
C GLU A 47 -2.02 17.17 -4.15
N LEU A 48 -2.70 16.14 -3.64
CA LEU A 48 -2.45 15.62 -2.30
C LEU A 48 -1.11 14.87 -2.23
N ILE A 49 -0.78 14.10 -3.27
CA ILE A 49 0.52 13.44 -3.40
C ILE A 49 1.64 14.49 -3.44
N LEU A 50 1.50 15.53 -4.26
CA LEU A 50 2.48 16.61 -4.36
C LEU A 50 2.68 17.33 -3.02
N LYS A 51 1.59 17.67 -2.33
CA LYS A 51 1.65 18.28 -0.99
C LYS A 51 2.43 17.43 0.00
N ALA A 52 2.22 16.11 -0.02
CA ALA A 52 2.95 15.20 0.87
C ALA A 52 4.45 15.16 0.51
N VAL A 53 4.78 15.06 -0.77
CA VAL A 53 6.18 15.07 -1.24
C VAL A 53 6.88 16.38 -0.89
N GLU A 54 6.21 17.53 -1.08
CA GLU A 54 6.74 18.85 -0.72
C GLU A 54 6.96 18.99 0.78
N ALA A 55 6.02 18.51 1.62
CA ALA A 55 6.16 18.52 3.07
C ALA A 55 7.38 17.69 3.53
N ILE A 56 7.60 16.52 2.91
CA ILE A 56 8.78 15.67 3.17
C ILE A 56 10.05 16.39 2.73
N ALA A 57 10.08 16.91 1.49
CA ALA A 57 11.27 17.53 0.91
C ALA A 57 11.68 18.82 1.63
N SER A 58 10.71 19.58 2.15
CA SER A 58 10.95 20.81 2.91
C SER A 58 11.17 20.59 4.42
N GLY A 59 11.01 19.36 4.91
CA GLY A 59 11.06 19.06 6.35
C GLY A 59 9.89 19.63 7.16
N GLN A 60 8.82 20.09 6.50
CA GLN A 60 7.62 20.67 7.12
C GLN A 60 6.53 19.61 7.29
N LEU A 61 6.87 18.55 8.01
CA LEU A 61 5.96 17.45 8.26
C LEU A 61 5.02 17.75 9.43
N PRO A 62 3.77 17.27 9.37
CA PRO A 62 2.89 17.30 10.52
C PRO A 62 3.41 16.35 11.63
N PRO A 63 2.80 16.36 12.83
CA PRO A 63 3.14 15.41 13.88
C PRO A 63 3.04 13.96 13.40
N VAL A 64 3.94 13.08 13.87
CA VAL A 64 3.91 11.65 13.58
C VAL A 64 2.53 11.07 13.95
N GLY A 65 2.00 10.21 13.09
CA GLY A 65 0.65 9.65 13.18
C GLY A 65 -0.41 10.44 12.40
N SER A 66 -0.05 11.56 11.79
CA SER A 66 -1.01 12.40 11.05
C SER A 66 -1.41 11.80 9.71
N THR A 67 -2.65 12.04 9.33
CA THR A 67 -3.18 11.79 7.98
C THR A 67 -3.06 13.07 7.16
N ILE A 68 -2.30 13.04 6.08
CA ILE A 68 -2.16 14.17 5.15
C ILE A 68 -3.36 14.13 4.21
N ALA A 69 -4.45 14.81 4.59
CA ALA A 69 -5.69 14.93 3.82
C ALA A 69 -6.52 16.13 4.29
N SER A 70 -7.68 16.36 3.65
CA SER A 70 -8.70 17.26 4.17
C SER A 70 -9.39 16.64 5.39
N GLU A 71 -9.71 17.47 6.40
CA GLU A 71 -10.54 17.05 7.55
C GLU A 71 -12.05 17.10 7.24
N LYS A 72 -12.44 17.69 6.11
CA LYS A 72 -13.83 17.72 5.68
C LYS A 72 -14.26 16.38 5.12
N THR A 73 -15.52 16.02 5.38
CA THR A 73 -16.13 14.91 4.66
C THR A 73 -16.43 15.31 3.21
N LEU A 74 -16.72 14.34 2.35
CA LEU A 74 -16.96 14.61 0.94
C LEU A 74 -18.20 15.50 0.70
N CYS A 75 -19.15 15.51 1.64
CA CYS A 75 -20.42 16.22 1.50
C CYS A 75 -20.42 17.64 2.10
N ASP A 76 -19.44 17.97 2.95
CA ASP A 76 -19.29 19.29 3.59
C ASP A 76 -18.60 20.32 2.67
#